data_AF-A0A8J4SV24-F1
#
_entry.id   AF-A0A8J4SV24-F1
#
_cell.length_a   1.000
_cell.length_b   1.000
_cell.length_c   1.000
_cell.angle_alpha   90.00
_cell.angle_beta   90.00
_cell.angle_gamma   90.00
#
_symmetry.space_group_name_H-M   'P 1'
#
loop_
_entity.id
_entity.type
_entity.pdbx_description
1 polymer ?
#
loop_
_entity_poly.entity_id
_entity_poly.type
_entity_poly.pdbx_seq_one_letter_code
_entity_poly.pdbx_strand_id
1 'polypeptide(L)'
;MPRPTSAQSEPEEVGDSLLQEEYERVQHQLRVLQNERQRQTNETNAKLGRYNHEVEQLEKENTELKTLLVLTNSDQNRKKDSKTIEELKHQLAQQDELYEQIEETKRYNQRLDAETRKYEKMIREKQQQRCIQVKYEKETGEMKSELEKKILTMERNLHMKTSKFCNDLAENEKLRAEIEKLRNERHICVSLQKRFEEKLAQINKLKSKITQHATAAYDQRADAIARRVALQEKNGKDQAAIEAEMRDLQRTIDHNTQLQHFMTIKANERSEWKREAEERRKKHGSTGEIAREQQRLKIEQYDRAMSRIVEIVGKDDVESITRVYRRNEDDNFTLFQYVTELNNQIEDLHENIEQLNKEMTIYSEQQAEKEKCTHAVMHVLELQMNADKQIGDADELRVAQIHKVLDQVKSQVKQLAIKLGCDVNKIVEMMGGDGEEVTERNLMLYLSALEQRVDELLAIKCYSLSKGYGDGDKHDDLKNGMTLGLIEIPSVQNDFNASLPSLK
;
A
#
# COMPACT_ATOMS: atom_id res chain seq x y z
N MET A 1 40.33 133.82 135.15
CA MET A 1 41.09 135.06 135.45
C MET A 1 41.23 135.87 134.17
N PRO A 2 41.56 137.18 134.18
CA PRO A 2 41.52 138.23 135.24
C PRO A 2 40.18 139.06 135.16
N ARG A 3 39.75 140.04 135.99
CA ARG A 3 40.32 141.21 136.77
C ARG A 3 40.62 142.49 135.92
N PRO A 4 40.56 143.75 136.46
CA PRO A 4 39.52 144.40 137.33
C PRO A 4 39.36 145.98 137.15
N THR A 5 38.59 146.67 138.05
CA THR A 5 38.69 148.14 138.48
C THR A 5 38.42 149.29 137.45
N SER A 6 38.13 150.59 137.73
CA SER A 6 37.75 151.49 138.89
C SER A 6 37.42 152.93 138.36
N ALA A 7 36.89 153.99 139.06
CA ALA A 7 36.20 154.18 140.36
C ALA A 7 35.33 155.49 140.51
N GLN A 8 35.87 156.65 140.97
CA GLN A 8 35.20 157.92 141.41
C GLN A 8 35.82 159.16 140.68
N SER A 9 35.42 160.46 140.75
CA SER A 9 34.70 161.30 141.75
C SER A 9 34.16 162.66 141.17
N GLU A 10 33.54 163.50 142.02
CA GLU A 10 33.08 164.91 141.85
C GLU A 10 34.22 165.94 141.53
N PRO A 11 34.00 167.26 141.21
CA PRO A 11 32.81 168.11 141.46
C PRO A 11 32.37 169.09 140.31
N GLU A 12 31.72 170.20 140.71
CA GLU A 12 30.78 171.12 140.03
C GLU A 12 31.24 172.02 138.85
N GLU A 13 30.23 172.38 138.03
CA GLU A 13 29.99 173.61 137.23
C GLU A 13 30.72 173.98 135.90
N VAL A 14 29.91 174.51 134.97
CA VAL A 14 30.15 175.25 133.69
C VAL A 14 30.76 174.50 132.48
N GLY A 15 30.15 174.60 131.28
CA GLY A 15 30.85 174.36 130.00
C GLY A 15 30.03 174.23 128.70
N ASP A 16 29.10 173.27 128.66
CA ASP A 16 28.00 173.09 127.68
C ASP A 16 28.23 173.40 126.17
N SER A 17 29.33 172.94 125.53
CA SER A 17 29.51 173.18 124.07
C SER A 17 30.27 172.11 123.24
N LEU A 18 31.08 171.24 123.86
CA LEU A 18 31.97 170.31 123.13
C LEU A 18 31.37 168.95 122.74
N LEU A 19 30.10 168.68 123.09
CA LEU A 19 29.49 167.35 122.94
C LEU A 19 28.94 167.05 121.52
N GLN A 20 28.88 168.04 120.64
CA GLN A 20 28.12 167.96 119.38
C GLN A 20 28.86 167.22 118.24
N GLU A 21 30.18 167.42 118.07
CA GLU A 21 30.92 166.94 116.89
C GLU A 21 31.15 165.41 116.86
N GLU A 22 31.35 164.76 118.02
CA GLU A 22 31.60 163.31 118.07
C GLU A 22 30.37 162.48 117.63
N TYR A 23 29.15 163.02 117.79
CA TYR A 23 27.90 162.31 117.50
C TYR A 23 27.74 161.99 116.00
N GLU A 24 28.15 162.90 115.11
CA GLU A 24 27.88 162.77 113.67
C GLU A 24 28.73 161.68 112.99
N ARG A 25 29.97 161.46 113.46
CA ARG A 25 30.86 160.41 112.92
C ARG A 25 30.28 159.00 113.11
N VAL A 26 29.76 158.72 114.30
CA VAL A 26 29.20 157.39 114.65
C VAL A 26 27.96 157.07 113.80
N GLN A 27 27.15 158.10 113.49
CA GLN A 27 25.95 157.95 112.66
C GLN A 27 26.27 157.48 111.22
N HIS A 28 27.39 157.92 110.64
CA HIS A 28 27.73 157.55 109.26
C HIS A 28 28.13 156.07 109.11
N GLN A 29 28.95 155.54 110.03
CA GLN A 29 29.39 154.14 109.98
C GLN A 29 28.23 153.14 110.13
N LEU A 30 27.26 153.43 111.00
CA LEU A 30 26.04 152.62 111.16
C LEU A 30 25.27 152.43 109.84
N ARG A 31 25.24 153.47 108.99
CA ARG A 31 24.49 153.47 107.72
C ARG A 31 25.12 152.56 106.66
N VAL A 32 26.45 152.47 106.62
CA VAL A 32 27.19 151.61 105.68
C VAL A 32 26.96 150.14 106.04
N LEU A 33 27.15 149.78 107.31
CA LEU A 33 26.94 148.41 107.82
C LEU A 33 25.49 147.92 107.64
N GLN A 34 24.49 148.80 107.78
CA GLN A 34 23.11 148.45 107.46
C GLN A 34 22.91 148.06 105.99
N ASN A 35 23.51 148.79 105.05
CA ASN A 35 23.36 148.54 103.62
C ASN A 35 24.07 147.24 103.16
N GLU A 36 25.26 146.95 103.67
CA GLU A 36 25.95 145.69 103.34
C GLU A 36 25.19 144.47 103.85
N ARG A 37 24.69 144.53 105.09
CA ARG A 37 23.80 143.50 105.66
C ARG A 37 22.55 143.30 104.80
N GLN A 38 21.91 144.38 104.37
CA GLN A 38 20.70 144.35 103.51
C GLN A 38 20.99 143.68 102.15
N ARG A 39 22.16 143.95 101.56
CA ARG A 39 22.58 143.35 100.28
C ARG A 39 22.81 141.84 100.42
N GLN A 40 23.50 141.41 101.47
CA GLN A 40 23.76 139.98 101.72
C GLN A 40 22.45 139.20 101.92
N THR A 41 21.50 139.71 102.72
CA THR A 41 20.20 139.05 102.93
C THR A 41 19.38 138.94 101.65
N ASN A 42 19.43 139.93 100.77
CA ASN A 42 18.73 139.87 99.48
C ASN A 42 19.36 138.82 98.56
N GLU A 43 20.69 138.70 98.55
CA GLU A 43 21.39 137.72 97.70
C GLU A 43 21.21 136.27 98.21
N THR A 44 21.13 136.05 99.54
CA THR A 44 20.77 134.74 100.10
C THR A 44 19.33 134.38 99.75
N ASN A 45 18.38 135.32 99.88
CA ASN A 45 16.97 135.07 99.56
C ASN A 45 16.76 134.75 98.06
N ALA A 46 17.49 135.43 97.16
CA ALA A 46 17.46 135.17 95.72
C ALA A 46 18.17 133.87 95.30
N LYS A 47 18.92 133.21 96.19
CA LYS A 47 19.45 131.85 96.00
C LYS A 47 18.47 130.83 96.58
N LEU A 48 17.95 131.08 97.79
CA LEU A 48 16.95 130.24 98.45
C LEU A 48 15.68 130.06 97.59
N GLY A 49 15.16 131.13 97.00
CA GLY A 49 13.99 131.07 96.12
C GLY A 49 14.19 130.24 94.84
N ARG A 50 15.42 130.15 94.33
CA ARG A 50 15.75 129.28 93.19
C ARG A 50 15.81 127.82 93.59
N TYR A 51 16.52 127.49 94.68
CA TYR A 51 16.55 126.11 95.19
C TYR A 51 15.15 125.60 95.56
N ASN A 52 14.31 126.43 96.17
CA ASN A 52 12.94 126.05 96.49
C ASN A 52 12.11 125.73 95.22
N HIS A 53 12.26 126.52 94.14
CA HIS A 53 11.55 126.27 92.89
C HIS A 53 12.04 125.01 92.15
N GLU A 54 13.34 124.73 92.19
CA GLU A 54 13.93 123.53 91.60
C GLU A 54 13.52 122.25 92.36
N VAL A 55 13.44 122.33 93.70
CA VAL A 55 12.82 121.28 94.52
C VAL A 55 11.34 121.08 94.16
N GLU A 56 10.57 122.16 94.00
CA GLU A 56 9.14 122.08 93.64
C GLU A 56 8.90 121.46 92.24
N GLN A 57 9.84 121.59 91.31
CA GLN A 57 9.81 120.89 90.02
C GLN A 57 10.15 119.40 90.18
N LEU A 58 11.25 119.09 90.86
CA LEU A 58 11.66 117.70 91.10
C LEU A 58 10.63 116.91 91.90
N GLU A 59 9.92 117.52 92.86
CA GLU A 59 8.82 116.89 93.57
C GLU A 59 7.64 116.53 92.65
N LYS A 60 7.31 117.40 91.67
CA LYS A 60 6.25 117.13 90.68
C LYS A 60 6.63 115.97 89.78
N GLU A 61 7.82 115.99 89.17
CA GLU A 61 8.33 114.86 88.37
C GLU A 61 8.35 113.55 89.18
N ASN A 62 8.71 113.61 90.46
CA ASN A 62 8.73 112.45 91.34
C ASN A 62 7.30 111.91 91.59
N THR A 63 6.29 112.79 91.71
CA THR A 63 4.88 112.37 91.78
C THR A 63 4.33 111.82 90.46
N GLU A 64 4.73 112.37 89.32
CA GLU A 64 4.35 111.88 87.99
C GLU A 64 4.96 110.49 87.72
N LEU A 65 6.25 110.30 87.99
CA LEU A 65 6.91 109.00 87.88
C LEU A 65 6.31 107.96 88.84
N LYS A 66 5.95 108.35 90.08
CA LYS A 66 5.25 107.46 91.02
C LYS A 66 3.87 107.06 90.53
N THR A 67 3.08 108.00 90.01
CA THR A 67 1.72 107.71 89.48
C THR A 67 1.79 106.85 88.22
N LEU A 68 2.74 107.10 87.31
CA LEU A 68 3.00 106.23 86.16
C LEU A 68 3.40 104.81 86.60
N LEU A 69 4.29 104.66 87.60
CA LEU A 69 4.71 103.36 88.11
C LEU A 69 3.56 102.59 88.79
N VAL A 70 2.65 103.30 89.46
CA VAL A 70 1.41 102.72 90.04
C VAL A 70 0.39 102.37 88.95
N LEU A 71 0.26 103.16 87.89
CA LEU A 71 -0.61 102.85 86.74
C LEU A 71 -0.12 101.63 85.96
N THR A 72 1.19 101.48 85.73
CA THR A 72 1.74 100.31 85.05
C THR A 72 1.70 99.05 85.93
N ASN A 73 1.97 99.17 87.24
CA ASN A 73 1.83 98.05 88.17
C ASN A 73 0.40 97.83 88.69
N SER A 74 -0.59 98.58 88.17
CA SER A 74 -1.98 98.44 88.56
C SER A 74 -2.46 97.00 88.37
N ASP A 75 -3.20 96.49 89.35
CA ASP A 75 -3.81 95.16 89.30
C ASP A 75 -4.60 94.93 88.01
N GLN A 76 -5.19 95.98 87.43
CA GLN A 76 -5.96 95.88 86.20
C GLN A 76 -5.09 95.68 84.95
N ASN A 77 -3.84 96.16 84.93
CA ASN A 77 -2.89 95.83 83.87
C ASN A 77 -2.27 94.46 84.12
N ARG A 78 -1.78 94.16 85.33
CA ARG A 78 -1.26 92.82 85.68
C ARG A 78 -2.25 91.68 85.38
N LYS A 79 -3.56 91.92 85.55
CA LYS A 79 -4.63 90.97 85.16
C LYS A 79 -4.88 90.88 83.65
N LYS A 80 -4.57 91.89 82.84
CA LYS A 80 -4.54 91.78 81.37
C LYS A 80 -3.30 91.00 80.94
N ASP A 81 -2.15 91.30 81.53
CA ASP A 81 -0.87 90.66 81.21
C ASP A 81 -0.96 89.14 81.50
N SER A 82 -1.47 88.73 82.67
CA SER A 82 -1.75 87.32 82.99
C SER A 82 -2.67 86.67 81.95
N LYS A 83 -3.80 87.32 81.60
CA LYS A 83 -4.74 86.81 80.59
C LYS A 83 -4.11 86.65 79.22
N THR A 84 -3.37 87.64 78.73
CA THR A 84 -2.68 87.52 77.43
C THR A 84 -1.59 86.44 77.44
N ILE A 85 -0.93 86.20 78.58
CA ILE A 85 0.00 85.07 78.76
C ILE A 85 -0.74 83.72 78.79
N GLU A 86 -1.92 83.65 79.39
CA GLU A 86 -2.78 82.46 79.41
C GLU A 86 -3.36 82.16 78.01
N GLU A 87 -3.80 83.19 77.28
CA GLU A 87 -4.27 83.12 75.89
C GLU A 87 -3.14 82.67 74.95
N LEU A 88 -1.93 83.24 75.07
CA LEU A 88 -0.75 82.83 74.30
C LEU A 88 -0.33 81.38 74.60
N LYS A 89 -0.37 80.95 75.88
CA LYS A 89 -0.13 79.54 76.25
C LYS A 89 -1.16 78.60 75.63
N HIS A 90 -2.43 79.01 75.59
CA HIS A 90 -3.48 78.21 74.96
C HIS A 90 -3.28 78.13 73.43
N GLN A 91 -2.93 79.23 72.77
CA GLN A 91 -2.61 79.26 71.34
C GLN A 91 -1.38 78.41 70.99
N LEU A 92 -0.32 78.43 71.81
CA LEU A 92 0.84 77.56 71.63
C LEU A 92 0.46 76.08 71.78
N ALA A 93 -0.32 75.72 72.81
CA ALA A 93 -0.77 74.34 73.00
C ALA A 93 -1.66 73.85 71.83
N GLN A 94 -2.55 74.69 71.30
CA GLN A 94 -3.31 74.39 70.08
C GLN A 94 -2.40 74.24 68.85
N GLN A 95 -1.34 75.05 68.74
CA GLN A 95 -0.39 74.98 67.63
C GLN A 95 0.42 73.68 67.66
N ASP A 96 0.87 73.25 68.85
CA ASP A 96 1.59 71.99 69.05
C ASP A 96 0.68 70.78 68.73
N GLU A 97 -0.58 70.80 69.20
CA GLU A 97 -1.58 69.76 68.89
C GLU A 97 -1.85 69.66 67.37
N LEU A 98 -1.99 70.81 66.69
CA LEU A 98 -2.16 70.84 65.23
C LEU A 98 -0.92 70.36 64.49
N TYR A 99 0.30 70.65 64.98
CA TYR A 99 1.52 70.08 64.40
C TYR A 99 1.60 68.56 64.56
N GLU A 100 1.19 68.01 65.71
CA GLU A 100 1.16 66.56 65.92
C GLU A 100 0.15 65.88 64.96
N GLN A 101 -1.07 66.42 64.82
CA GLN A 101 -2.06 65.96 63.84
C GLN A 101 -1.56 66.06 62.39
N ILE A 102 -0.80 67.11 62.04
CA ILE A 102 -0.16 67.27 60.73
C ILE A 102 0.95 66.21 60.50
N GLU A 103 1.74 65.86 61.51
CA GLU A 103 2.74 64.80 61.40
C GLU A 103 2.11 63.39 61.35
N GLU A 104 1.03 63.13 62.09
CA GLU A 104 0.27 61.88 61.98
C GLU A 104 -0.33 61.69 60.59
N THR A 105 -0.96 62.74 60.03
CA THR A 105 -1.54 62.70 58.69
C THR A 105 -0.47 62.60 57.60
N LYS A 106 0.69 63.25 57.73
CA LYS A 106 1.86 62.99 56.87
C LYS A 106 2.32 61.53 56.94
N ARG A 107 2.48 60.95 58.14
CA ARG A 107 2.85 59.54 58.34
C ARG A 107 1.79 58.58 57.80
N TYR A 108 0.52 58.96 57.76
CA TYR A 108 -0.56 58.20 57.12
C TYR A 108 -0.46 58.26 55.59
N ASN A 109 -0.33 59.46 55.01
CA ASN A 109 -0.15 59.64 53.57
C ASN A 109 1.11 58.92 53.04
N GLN A 110 2.24 58.98 53.76
CA GLN A 110 3.46 58.23 53.39
C GLN A 110 3.25 56.71 53.38
N ARG A 111 2.37 56.17 54.24
CA ARG A 111 1.99 54.75 54.22
C ARG A 111 1.11 54.44 53.01
N LEU A 112 0.12 55.27 52.70
CA LEU A 112 -0.73 55.13 51.50
C LEU A 112 0.07 55.25 50.19
N ASP A 113 1.04 56.17 50.11
CA ASP A 113 1.97 56.28 48.97
C ASP A 113 2.79 55.00 48.81
N ALA A 114 3.30 54.44 49.92
CA ALA A 114 4.06 53.21 49.89
C ALA A 114 3.22 51.98 49.49
N GLU A 115 1.93 51.95 49.83
CA GLU A 115 1.00 50.91 49.37
C GLU A 115 0.58 51.09 47.90
N THR A 116 0.26 52.31 47.49
CA THR A 116 -0.04 52.66 46.09
C THR A 116 1.10 52.22 45.17
N ARG A 117 2.36 52.54 45.53
CA ARG A 117 3.56 52.13 44.77
C ARG A 117 3.75 50.61 44.72
N LYS A 118 3.34 49.85 45.76
CA LYS A 118 3.34 48.37 45.71
C LYS A 118 2.29 47.86 44.72
N TYR A 119 1.06 48.35 44.78
CA TYR A 119 0.00 47.94 43.87
C TYR A 119 0.29 48.34 42.42
N GLU A 120 0.81 49.54 42.16
CA GLU A 120 1.30 49.97 40.83
C GLU A 120 2.40 49.06 40.27
N LYS A 121 3.29 48.54 41.13
CA LYS A 121 4.31 47.58 40.72
C LYS A 121 3.67 46.23 40.36
N MET A 122 2.79 45.70 41.21
CA MET A 122 2.07 44.44 40.94
C MET A 122 1.19 44.51 39.68
N ILE A 123 0.54 45.66 39.43
CA ILE A 123 -0.26 45.90 38.23
C ILE A 123 0.63 45.88 36.98
N ARG A 124 1.79 46.55 37.00
CA ARG A 124 2.75 46.52 35.88
C ARG A 124 3.30 45.12 35.63
N GLU A 125 3.67 44.39 36.67
CA GLU A 125 4.11 42.99 36.56
C GLU A 125 3.03 42.09 35.95
N LYS A 126 1.76 42.25 36.36
CA LYS A 126 0.62 41.51 35.77
C LYS A 126 0.31 41.92 34.34
N GLN A 127 0.42 43.20 33.99
CA GLN A 127 0.27 43.68 32.62
C GLN A 127 1.38 43.14 31.71
N GLN A 128 2.62 43.09 32.19
CA GLN A 128 3.76 42.52 31.46
C GLN A 128 3.61 41.00 31.27
N GLN A 129 3.21 40.27 32.30
CA GLN A 129 2.86 38.84 32.20
C GLN A 129 1.76 38.60 31.14
N ARG A 130 0.68 39.38 31.17
CA ARG A 130 -0.42 39.27 30.20
C ARG A 130 0.00 39.64 28.78
N CYS A 131 0.87 40.64 28.59
CA CYS A 131 1.41 41.02 27.29
C CYS A 131 2.28 39.92 26.68
N ILE A 132 3.08 39.22 27.50
CA ILE A 132 3.85 38.04 27.08
C ILE A 132 2.92 36.88 26.71
N GLN A 133 1.91 36.59 27.55
CA GLN A 133 0.93 35.53 27.31
C GLN A 133 0.18 35.72 25.98
N VAL A 134 -0.31 36.93 25.69
CA VAL A 134 -1.05 37.24 24.44
C VAL A 134 -0.18 37.06 23.19
N LYS A 135 1.15 37.25 23.28
CA LYS A 135 2.07 36.94 22.17
C LYS A 135 2.13 35.44 21.91
N TYR A 136 2.40 34.63 22.94
CA TYR A 136 2.43 33.17 22.82
C TYR A 136 1.09 32.59 22.37
N GLU A 137 -0.04 33.13 22.82
CA GLU A 137 -1.38 32.73 22.36
C GLU A 137 -1.57 33.03 20.87
N LYS A 138 -1.12 34.19 20.38
CA LYS A 138 -1.17 34.57 18.96
C LYS A 138 -0.25 33.70 18.10
N GLU A 139 1.01 33.51 18.51
CA GLU A 139 1.99 32.65 17.83
C GLU A 139 1.49 31.19 17.76
N THR A 140 0.92 30.68 18.85
CA THR A 140 0.30 29.35 18.90
C THR A 140 -0.94 29.25 17.99
N GLY A 141 -1.75 30.31 17.91
CA GLY A 141 -2.91 30.39 17.01
C GLY A 141 -2.52 30.41 15.53
N GLU A 142 -1.46 31.14 15.19
CA GLU A 142 -0.89 31.21 13.83
C GLU A 142 -0.32 29.85 13.42
N MET A 143 0.49 29.22 14.26
CA MET A 143 1.01 27.86 14.05
C MET A 143 -0.10 26.80 13.91
N LYS A 144 -1.18 26.88 14.70
CA LYS A 144 -2.36 26.01 14.55
C LYS A 144 -3.05 26.23 13.20
N SER A 145 -3.27 27.47 12.80
CA SER A 145 -3.92 27.78 11.52
C SER A 145 -3.08 27.32 10.32
N GLU A 146 -1.74 27.37 10.41
CA GLU A 146 -0.87 26.79 9.39
C GLU A 146 -0.94 25.25 9.35
N LEU A 147 -0.97 24.60 10.51
CA LEU A 147 -1.13 23.15 10.61
C LEU A 147 -2.48 22.70 10.03
N GLU A 148 -3.57 23.39 10.34
CA GLU A 148 -4.92 23.16 9.78
C GLU A 148 -4.94 23.30 8.25
N LYS A 149 -4.36 24.38 7.71
CA LYS A 149 -4.22 24.56 6.24
C LYS A 149 -3.42 23.42 5.60
N LYS A 150 -2.38 22.94 6.28
CA LYS A 150 -1.55 21.82 5.81
C LYS A 150 -2.33 20.50 5.84
N ILE A 151 -3.09 20.23 6.91
CA ILE A 151 -4.00 19.07 7.03
C ILE A 151 -5.03 19.10 5.89
N LEU A 152 -5.79 20.17 5.72
CA LEU A 152 -6.79 20.33 4.64
C LEU A 152 -6.19 20.15 3.23
N THR A 153 -4.91 20.51 3.05
CA THR A 153 -4.19 20.31 1.78
C THR A 153 -3.79 18.85 1.57
N MET A 154 -3.34 18.16 2.63
CA MET A 154 -3.05 16.71 2.59
C MET A 154 -4.32 15.89 2.40
N GLU A 155 -5.43 16.24 3.06
CA GLU A 155 -6.75 15.64 2.89
C GLU A 155 -7.28 15.81 1.47
N ARG A 156 -7.20 17.03 0.90
CA ARG A 156 -7.58 17.28 -0.51
C ARG A 156 -6.73 16.46 -1.48
N ASN A 157 -5.43 16.35 -1.23
CA ASN A 157 -4.52 15.54 -2.04
C ASN A 157 -4.83 14.04 -1.93
N LEU A 158 -5.14 13.55 -0.73
CA LEU A 158 -5.57 12.18 -0.48
C LEU A 158 -6.89 11.89 -1.21
N HIS A 159 -7.92 12.73 -1.02
CA HIS A 159 -9.20 12.60 -1.72
C HIS A 159 -9.04 12.60 -3.24
N MET A 160 -8.19 13.49 -3.80
CA MET A 160 -7.90 13.51 -5.24
C MET A 160 -7.21 12.22 -5.71
N LYS A 161 -6.29 11.65 -4.91
CA LYS A 161 -5.61 10.38 -5.24
C LYS A 161 -6.56 9.19 -5.14
N THR A 162 -7.38 9.10 -4.09
CA THR A 162 -8.42 8.07 -3.94
C THR A 162 -9.46 8.16 -5.05
N SER A 163 -9.94 9.36 -5.39
CA SER A 163 -10.88 9.56 -6.49
C SER A 163 -10.32 9.12 -7.84
N LYS A 164 -9.03 9.41 -8.13
CA LYS A 164 -8.37 8.89 -9.34
C LYS A 164 -8.29 7.36 -9.31
N PHE A 165 -7.81 6.77 -8.22
CA PHE A 165 -7.75 5.32 -8.06
C PHE A 165 -9.12 4.63 -8.25
N CYS A 166 -10.21 5.21 -7.73
CA CYS A 166 -11.57 4.70 -7.97
C CYS A 166 -11.99 4.79 -9.45
N ASN A 167 -11.61 5.86 -10.16
CA ASN A 167 -11.85 5.99 -11.60
C ASN A 167 -11.02 4.95 -12.39
N ASP A 168 -9.74 4.81 -12.05
CA ASP A 168 -8.81 3.86 -12.67
C ASP A 168 -9.32 2.41 -12.49
N LEU A 169 -9.87 2.08 -11.31
CA LEU A 169 -10.55 0.80 -11.05
C LEU A 169 -11.82 0.62 -11.90
N ALA A 170 -12.67 1.64 -12.01
CA ALA A 170 -13.89 1.59 -12.81
C ALA A 170 -13.62 1.50 -14.34
N GLU A 171 -12.48 2.03 -14.81
CA GLU A 171 -12.00 1.79 -16.17
C GLU A 171 -11.42 0.39 -16.33
N ASN A 172 -10.69 -0.11 -15.33
CA ASN A 172 -10.20 -1.49 -15.32
C ASN A 172 -11.34 -2.52 -15.36
N GLU A 173 -12.45 -2.26 -14.66
CA GLU A 173 -13.65 -3.10 -14.69
C GLU A 173 -14.32 -3.12 -16.08
N LYS A 174 -14.47 -1.95 -16.73
CA LYS A 174 -14.97 -1.85 -18.12
C LYS A 174 -14.09 -2.63 -19.09
N LEU A 175 -12.76 -2.48 -19.00
CA LEU A 175 -11.81 -3.20 -19.84
C LEU A 175 -11.86 -4.72 -19.61
N ARG A 176 -12.06 -5.18 -18.36
CA ARG A 176 -12.30 -6.62 -18.08
C ARG A 176 -13.59 -7.12 -18.74
N ALA A 177 -14.68 -6.36 -18.65
CA ALA A 177 -15.95 -6.70 -19.29
C ALA A 177 -15.84 -6.74 -20.83
N GLU A 178 -15.08 -5.83 -21.44
CA GLU A 178 -14.80 -5.82 -22.87
C GLU A 178 -13.93 -7.02 -23.29
N ILE A 179 -12.86 -7.32 -22.54
CA ILE A 179 -12.03 -8.52 -22.76
C ILE A 179 -12.88 -9.79 -22.69
N GLU A 180 -13.79 -9.88 -21.73
CA GLU A 180 -14.65 -11.06 -21.58
C GLU A 180 -15.72 -11.15 -22.69
N LYS A 181 -16.27 -10.02 -23.15
CA LYS A 181 -17.11 -9.97 -24.36
C LYS A 181 -16.35 -10.48 -25.59
N LEU A 182 -15.13 -9.99 -25.83
CA LEU A 182 -14.28 -10.40 -26.95
C LEU A 182 -13.86 -11.88 -26.87
N ARG A 183 -13.65 -12.42 -25.66
CA ARG A 183 -13.43 -13.87 -25.44
C ARG A 183 -14.64 -14.70 -25.82
N ASN A 184 -15.84 -14.27 -25.43
CA ASN A 184 -17.09 -14.95 -25.77
C ASN A 184 -17.37 -14.90 -27.28
N GLU A 185 -17.15 -13.76 -27.93
CA GLU A 185 -17.21 -13.63 -29.39
C GLU A 185 -16.21 -14.56 -30.09
N ARG A 186 -14.95 -14.59 -29.63
CA ARG A 186 -13.92 -15.52 -30.15
C ARG A 186 -14.33 -16.99 -29.97
N HIS A 187 -14.88 -17.36 -28.81
CA HIS A 187 -15.35 -18.73 -28.55
C HIS A 187 -16.50 -19.12 -29.51
N ILE A 188 -17.45 -18.22 -29.74
CA ILE A 188 -18.53 -18.42 -30.73
C ILE A 188 -17.93 -18.62 -32.12
N CYS A 189 -17.01 -17.74 -32.57
CA CYS A 189 -16.35 -17.87 -33.86
C CYS A 189 -15.58 -19.19 -34.04
N VAL A 190 -14.82 -19.64 -33.03
CA VAL A 190 -14.10 -20.93 -33.06
C VAL A 190 -15.08 -22.11 -33.12
N SER A 191 -16.18 -22.06 -32.35
CA SER A 191 -17.22 -23.11 -32.39
C SER A 191 -17.92 -23.18 -33.76
N LEU A 192 -18.08 -22.04 -34.43
CA LEU A 192 -18.67 -21.94 -35.76
C LEU A 192 -17.69 -22.43 -36.84
N GLN A 193 -16.40 -22.08 -36.74
CA GLN A 193 -15.34 -22.58 -37.61
C GLN A 193 -15.29 -24.11 -37.57
N LYS A 194 -15.25 -24.73 -36.38
CA LYS A 194 -15.25 -26.19 -36.24
C LYS A 194 -16.47 -26.85 -36.92
N ARG A 195 -17.66 -26.26 -36.77
CA ARG A 195 -18.88 -26.74 -37.46
C ARG A 195 -18.80 -26.61 -38.99
N PHE A 196 -18.05 -25.64 -39.52
CA PHE A 196 -17.79 -25.54 -40.96
C PHE A 196 -16.75 -26.56 -41.42
N GLU A 197 -15.69 -26.81 -40.65
CA GLU A 197 -14.69 -27.85 -40.91
C GLU A 197 -15.32 -29.25 -40.92
N GLU A 198 -16.20 -29.55 -39.96
CA GLU A 198 -17.00 -30.79 -39.91
C GLU A 198 -17.88 -30.96 -41.16
N LYS A 199 -18.57 -29.91 -41.60
CA LYS A 199 -19.38 -29.91 -42.84
C LYS A 199 -18.51 -30.07 -44.09
N LEU A 200 -17.35 -29.42 -44.14
CA LEU A 200 -16.41 -29.51 -45.26
C LEU A 200 -15.83 -30.93 -45.38
N ALA A 201 -15.51 -31.57 -44.24
CA ALA A 201 -15.11 -32.98 -44.20
C ALA A 201 -16.23 -33.93 -44.67
N GLN A 202 -17.48 -33.68 -44.27
CA GLN A 202 -18.64 -34.44 -44.77
C GLN A 202 -18.82 -34.29 -46.29
N ILE A 203 -18.71 -33.06 -46.82
CA ILE A 203 -18.80 -32.77 -48.26
C ILE A 203 -17.65 -33.46 -49.01
N ASN A 204 -16.42 -33.43 -48.51
CA ASN A 204 -15.29 -34.13 -49.12
C ASN A 204 -15.48 -35.66 -49.10
N LYS A 205 -16.02 -36.25 -48.02
CA LYS A 205 -16.35 -37.68 -47.95
C LYS A 205 -17.45 -38.05 -48.97
N LEU A 206 -18.46 -37.20 -49.15
CA LEU A 206 -19.51 -37.38 -50.16
C LEU A 206 -18.98 -37.22 -51.60
N LYS A 207 -18.11 -36.22 -51.85
CA LYS A 207 -17.40 -36.06 -53.13
C LYS A 207 -16.55 -37.29 -53.47
N SER A 208 -15.84 -37.86 -52.48
CA SER A 208 -15.05 -39.09 -52.65
C SER A 208 -15.95 -40.26 -53.03
N LYS A 209 -17.09 -40.46 -52.35
CA LYS A 209 -18.07 -41.49 -52.71
C LYS A 209 -18.62 -41.32 -54.13
N ILE A 210 -19.01 -40.11 -54.51
CA ILE A 210 -19.50 -39.83 -55.88
C ILE A 210 -18.41 -40.13 -56.91
N THR A 211 -17.15 -39.80 -56.63
CA THR A 211 -16.03 -40.13 -57.51
C THR A 211 -15.85 -41.65 -57.64
N GLN A 212 -15.90 -42.40 -56.53
CA GLN A 212 -15.82 -43.87 -56.53
C GLN A 212 -16.98 -44.51 -57.32
N HIS A 213 -18.22 -44.06 -57.11
CA HIS A 213 -19.37 -44.53 -57.87
C HIS A 213 -19.26 -44.19 -59.37
N ALA A 214 -18.73 -43.02 -59.72
CA ALA A 214 -18.49 -42.65 -61.11
C ALA A 214 -17.42 -43.54 -61.76
N THR A 215 -16.28 -43.78 -61.09
CA THR A 215 -15.23 -44.70 -61.57
C THR A 215 -15.80 -46.10 -61.81
N ALA A 216 -16.47 -46.69 -60.81
CA ALA A 216 -17.08 -48.02 -60.95
C ALA A 216 -18.11 -48.10 -62.10
N ALA A 217 -18.86 -47.03 -62.36
CA ALA A 217 -19.77 -46.96 -63.51
C ALA A 217 -19.03 -46.83 -64.86
N TYR A 218 -17.86 -46.18 -64.91
CA TYR A 218 -16.99 -46.19 -66.09
C TYR A 218 -16.37 -47.57 -66.33
N ASP A 219 -15.93 -48.27 -65.27
CA ASP A 219 -15.35 -49.60 -65.37
C ASP A 219 -16.39 -50.62 -65.86
N GLN A 220 -17.58 -50.65 -65.25
CA GLN A 220 -18.72 -51.46 -65.72
C GLN A 220 -19.10 -51.17 -67.18
N ARG A 221 -19.01 -49.90 -67.62
CA ARG A 221 -19.24 -49.51 -69.00
C ARG A 221 -18.12 -50.00 -69.93
N ALA A 222 -16.86 -49.94 -69.51
CA ALA A 222 -15.73 -50.47 -70.29
C ALA A 222 -15.87 -51.99 -70.48
N ASP A 223 -16.21 -52.70 -69.40
CA ASP A 223 -16.54 -54.12 -69.40
C ASP A 223 -17.68 -54.48 -70.36
N ALA A 224 -18.79 -53.72 -70.32
CA ALA A 224 -19.92 -53.94 -71.22
C ALA A 224 -19.54 -53.70 -72.69
N ILE A 225 -18.69 -52.70 -72.96
CA ILE A 225 -18.15 -52.43 -74.31
C ILE A 225 -17.22 -53.58 -74.75
N ALA A 226 -16.33 -54.06 -73.89
CA ALA A 226 -15.42 -55.16 -74.19
C ALA A 226 -16.19 -56.47 -74.50
N ARG A 227 -17.17 -56.83 -73.66
CA ARG A 227 -18.06 -57.98 -73.88
C ARG A 227 -18.83 -57.85 -75.20
N ARG A 228 -19.34 -56.66 -75.52
CA ARG A 228 -20.02 -56.38 -76.81
C ARG A 228 -19.08 -56.57 -78.01
N VAL A 229 -17.84 -56.07 -77.93
CA VAL A 229 -16.84 -56.23 -78.99
C VAL A 229 -16.47 -57.70 -79.19
N ALA A 230 -16.23 -58.46 -78.11
CA ALA A 230 -15.95 -59.89 -78.19
C ALA A 230 -17.11 -60.69 -78.80
N LEU A 231 -18.36 -60.37 -78.45
CA LEU A 231 -19.55 -60.97 -79.07
C LEU A 231 -19.68 -60.59 -80.56
N GLN A 232 -19.37 -59.35 -80.94
CA GLN A 232 -19.38 -58.91 -82.33
C GLN A 232 -18.30 -59.61 -83.16
N GLU A 233 -17.09 -59.78 -82.61
CA GLU A 233 -16.00 -60.53 -83.25
C GLU A 233 -16.38 -62.02 -83.40
N LYS A 234 -16.95 -62.64 -82.36
CA LYS A 234 -17.44 -64.02 -82.44
C LYS A 234 -18.51 -64.16 -83.51
N ASN A 235 -19.53 -63.30 -83.51
CA ASN A 235 -20.59 -63.33 -84.52
C ASN A 235 -20.05 -63.14 -85.95
N GLY A 236 -19.00 -62.34 -86.12
CA GLY A 236 -18.29 -62.21 -87.41
C GLY A 236 -17.59 -63.50 -87.85
N LYS A 237 -16.97 -64.23 -86.91
CA LYS A 237 -16.36 -65.55 -87.18
C LYS A 237 -17.42 -66.62 -87.46
N ASP A 238 -18.47 -66.68 -86.65
CA ASP A 238 -19.60 -67.60 -86.80
C ASP A 238 -20.28 -67.38 -88.17
N GLN A 239 -20.52 -66.12 -88.58
CA GLN A 239 -21.03 -65.76 -89.91
C GLN A 239 -20.09 -66.19 -91.04
N ALA A 240 -18.77 -65.93 -90.92
CA ALA A 240 -17.80 -66.31 -91.93
C ALA A 240 -17.66 -67.84 -92.09
N ALA A 241 -17.88 -68.60 -91.01
CA ALA A 241 -17.94 -70.06 -91.03
C ALA A 241 -19.21 -70.55 -91.76
N ILE A 242 -20.38 -70.00 -91.45
CA ILE A 242 -21.64 -70.30 -92.15
C ILE A 242 -21.51 -69.97 -93.65
N GLU A 243 -20.86 -68.86 -94.01
CA GLU A 243 -20.58 -68.53 -95.41
C GLU A 243 -19.59 -69.49 -96.09
N ALA A 244 -18.67 -70.12 -95.36
CA ALA A 244 -17.83 -71.19 -95.89
C ALA A 244 -18.65 -72.47 -96.10
N GLU A 245 -19.41 -72.91 -95.09
CA GLU A 245 -20.28 -74.09 -95.17
C GLU A 245 -21.31 -73.98 -96.30
N MET A 246 -21.98 -72.83 -96.46
CA MET A 246 -22.89 -72.59 -97.58
C MET A 246 -22.21 -72.71 -98.95
N ARG A 247 -20.94 -72.27 -99.08
CA ARG A 247 -20.17 -72.41 -100.33
C ARG A 247 -19.77 -73.86 -100.60
N ASP A 248 -19.44 -74.64 -99.57
CA ASP A 248 -19.09 -76.05 -99.73
C ASP A 248 -20.33 -76.95 -99.95
N LEU A 249 -21.47 -76.61 -99.34
CA LEU A 249 -22.76 -77.18 -99.68
C LEU A 249 -23.17 -76.84 -101.11
N GLN A 250 -23.00 -75.58 -101.57
CA GLN A 250 -23.26 -75.21 -102.96
C GLN A 250 -22.34 -75.97 -103.93
N ARG A 251 -21.03 -76.04 -103.67
CA ARG A 251 -20.09 -76.87 -104.46
C ARG A 251 -20.52 -78.34 -104.52
N THR A 252 -21.05 -78.87 -103.42
CA THR A 252 -21.57 -80.25 -103.34
C THR A 252 -22.86 -80.42 -104.14
N ILE A 253 -23.75 -79.42 -104.15
CA ILE A 253 -24.97 -79.39 -104.99
C ILE A 253 -24.60 -79.25 -106.47
N ASP A 254 -23.65 -78.38 -106.82
CA ASP A 254 -23.14 -78.19 -108.18
C ASP A 254 -22.49 -79.48 -108.69
N HIS A 255 -21.67 -80.14 -107.86
CA HIS A 255 -21.09 -81.45 -108.20
C HIS A 255 -22.17 -82.54 -108.33
N ASN A 256 -23.15 -82.60 -107.43
CA ASN A 256 -24.23 -83.58 -107.50
C ASN A 256 -25.18 -83.33 -108.69
N THR A 257 -25.41 -82.08 -109.08
CA THR A 257 -26.23 -81.76 -110.26
C THR A 257 -25.47 -81.97 -111.56
N GLN A 258 -24.15 -81.70 -111.61
CA GLN A 258 -23.29 -82.13 -112.71
C GLN A 258 -23.23 -83.66 -112.82
N LEU A 259 -23.10 -84.37 -111.70
CA LEU A 259 -23.12 -85.83 -111.64
C LEU A 259 -24.49 -86.38 -112.03
N GLN A 260 -25.59 -85.76 -111.59
CA GLN A 260 -26.94 -86.12 -112.01
C GLN A 260 -27.14 -85.87 -113.50
N HIS A 261 -26.67 -84.75 -114.05
CA HIS A 261 -26.74 -84.45 -115.49
C HIS A 261 -25.89 -85.43 -116.31
N PHE A 262 -24.65 -85.73 -115.88
CA PHE A 262 -23.82 -86.76 -116.47
C PHE A 262 -24.45 -88.15 -116.36
N MET A 263 -25.06 -88.49 -115.22
CA MET A 263 -25.81 -89.74 -115.03
C MET A 263 -27.08 -89.76 -115.87
N THR A 264 -27.75 -88.63 -116.15
CA THR A 264 -28.90 -88.53 -117.07
C THR A 264 -28.46 -88.69 -118.51
N ILE A 265 -27.35 -88.08 -118.94
CA ILE A 265 -26.75 -88.33 -120.26
C ILE A 265 -26.35 -89.80 -120.37
N LYS A 266 -25.63 -90.34 -119.38
CA LYS A 266 -25.25 -91.76 -119.32
C LYS A 266 -26.42 -92.70 -119.10
N ALA A 267 -27.58 -92.24 -118.62
CA ALA A 267 -28.82 -93.00 -118.51
C ALA A 267 -29.74 -92.84 -119.72
N ASN A 268 -29.52 -91.84 -120.58
CA ASN A 268 -30.13 -91.73 -121.90
C ASN A 268 -29.32 -92.52 -122.93
N GLU A 269 -27.98 -92.40 -122.93
CA GLU A 269 -27.12 -93.36 -123.60
C GLU A 269 -27.45 -94.77 -123.12
N ARG A 270 -27.46 -95.03 -121.80
CA ARG A 270 -27.90 -96.33 -121.29
C ARG A 270 -29.38 -96.58 -121.44
N SER A 271 -30.28 -95.65 -121.77
CA SER A 271 -31.67 -96.05 -122.07
C SER A 271 -31.74 -96.62 -123.47
N GLU A 272 -30.94 -96.14 -124.41
CA GLU A 272 -30.67 -96.84 -125.68
C GLU A 272 -29.94 -98.18 -125.45
N TRP A 273 -28.78 -98.19 -124.78
CA TRP A 273 -28.06 -99.45 -124.52
C TRP A 273 -28.83 -100.43 -123.60
N LYS A 274 -29.82 -99.98 -122.81
CA LYS A 274 -30.67 -100.84 -121.95
C LYS A 274 -31.94 -101.25 -122.67
N ARG A 275 -32.51 -100.43 -123.56
CA ARG A 275 -33.44 -100.91 -124.59
C ARG A 275 -32.79 -102.02 -125.43
N GLU A 276 -31.46 -102.00 -125.57
CA GLU A 276 -30.66 -103.07 -126.20
C GLU A 276 -30.03 -104.11 -125.24
N ALA A 277 -30.15 -103.99 -123.92
CA ALA A 277 -29.50 -104.91 -122.95
C ALA A 277 -30.39 -105.40 -121.81
N GLU A 278 -31.61 -104.88 -121.66
CA GLU A 278 -32.66 -105.46 -120.81
C GLU A 278 -33.16 -106.80 -121.42
N GLU A 279 -33.00 -106.98 -122.74
CA GLU A 279 -33.06 -108.28 -123.41
C GLU A 279 -31.93 -109.24 -122.97
N ARG A 280 -30.71 -108.72 -122.74
CA ARG A 280 -29.53 -109.55 -122.41
C ARG A 280 -29.28 -109.75 -120.91
N ARG A 281 -29.93 -108.97 -120.02
CA ARG A 281 -29.58 -108.91 -118.58
C ARG A 281 -30.63 -109.47 -117.62
N LYS A 282 -31.56 -110.32 -118.09
CA LYS A 282 -32.24 -111.31 -117.21
C LYS A 282 -31.28 -112.43 -116.79
N LYS A 283 -30.21 -112.12 -116.05
CA LYS A 283 -29.34 -113.08 -115.33
C LYS A 283 -28.38 -112.38 -114.35
N HIS A 284 -28.51 -112.78 -113.08
CA HIS A 284 -27.52 -112.66 -111.99
C HIS A 284 -27.13 -111.25 -111.50
N GLY A 285 -26.76 -111.21 -110.21
CA GLY A 285 -26.39 -110.03 -109.43
C GLY A 285 -25.98 -110.44 -108.01
N SER A 286 -25.96 -109.48 -107.08
CA SER A 286 -25.53 -109.61 -105.68
C SER A 286 -24.04 -109.88 -105.43
N THR A 287 -23.37 -108.88 -104.86
CA THR A 287 -22.51 -109.09 -103.68
C THR A 287 -22.52 -107.79 -102.87
N GLY A 288 -22.80 -107.86 -101.56
CA GLY A 288 -23.07 -106.66 -100.75
C GLY A 288 -22.85 -106.86 -99.25
N GLU A 289 -21.92 -107.75 -98.88
CA GLU A 289 -21.84 -108.29 -97.52
C GLU A 289 -20.75 -107.62 -96.66
N ILE A 290 -19.71 -107.08 -97.27
CA ILE A 290 -18.54 -106.48 -96.59
C ILE A 290 -18.94 -105.31 -95.64
N ALA A 291 -19.97 -104.55 -95.99
CA ALA A 291 -20.45 -103.43 -95.18
C ALA A 291 -21.15 -103.86 -93.87
N ARG A 292 -21.74 -105.07 -93.81
CA ARG A 292 -22.48 -105.54 -92.63
C ARG A 292 -21.56 -105.93 -91.48
N GLU A 293 -20.39 -106.49 -91.80
CA GLU A 293 -19.44 -107.00 -90.79
C GLU A 293 -18.85 -105.87 -89.93
N GLN A 294 -18.52 -104.73 -90.55
CA GLN A 294 -18.03 -103.55 -89.83
C GLN A 294 -19.09 -102.96 -88.86
N GLN A 295 -20.38 -103.10 -89.17
CA GLN A 295 -21.44 -102.63 -88.31
C GLN A 295 -21.65 -103.55 -87.09
N ARG A 296 -21.50 -104.88 -87.25
CA ARG A 296 -21.59 -105.82 -86.11
C ARG A 296 -20.49 -105.58 -85.07
N LEU A 297 -19.25 -105.35 -85.53
CA LEU A 297 -18.09 -105.10 -84.64
C LEU A 297 -18.24 -103.84 -83.77
N LYS A 298 -18.96 -102.80 -84.23
CA LYS A 298 -19.27 -101.62 -83.40
C LYS A 298 -20.37 -101.91 -82.37
N ILE A 299 -21.38 -102.70 -82.73
CA ILE A 299 -22.44 -103.12 -81.80
C ILE A 299 -21.82 -103.90 -80.63
N GLU A 300 -20.95 -104.88 -80.92
CA GLU A 300 -20.21 -105.66 -79.92
C GLU A 300 -19.29 -104.83 -78.98
N GLN A 301 -19.00 -103.55 -79.30
CA GLN A 301 -18.25 -102.65 -78.41
C GLN A 301 -19.17 -101.87 -77.47
N TYR A 302 -20.29 -101.32 -77.99
CA TYR A 302 -21.28 -100.63 -77.17
C TYR A 302 -21.98 -101.58 -76.19
N ASP A 303 -22.25 -102.81 -76.60
CA ASP A 303 -22.91 -103.83 -75.78
C ASP A 303 -22.08 -104.14 -74.51
N ARG A 304 -20.76 -104.39 -74.67
CA ARG A 304 -19.82 -104.58 -73.55
C ARG A 304 -19.70 -103.36 -72.63
N ALA A 305 -19.76 -102.14 -73.19
CA ALA A 305 -19.75 -100.93 -72.39
C ALA A 305 -21.04 -100.79 -71.56
N MET A 306 -22.20 -101.12 -72.14
CA MET A 306 -23.50 -101.11 -71.47
C MET A 306 -23.56 -102.16 -70.36
N SER A 307 -23.15 -103.42 -70.62
CA SER A 307 -23.11 -104.47 -69.59
C SER A 307 -22.29 -104.04 -68.37
N ARG A 308 -21.16 -103.35 -68.58
CA ARG A 308 -20.30 -102.88 -67.48
C ARG A 308 -20.93 -101.74 -66.66
N ILE A 309 -21.82 -100.95 -67.26
CA ILE A 309 -22.60 -99.91 -66.54
C ILE A 309 -23.74 -100.58 -65.75
N VAL A 310 -24.43 -101.55 -66.33
CA VAL A 310 -25.48 -102.36 -65.66
C VAL A 310 -24.90 -103.05 -64.42
N GLU A 311 -23.73 -103.69 -64.52
CA GLU A 311 -23.03 -104.31 -63.38
C GLU A 311 -22.77 -103.36 -62.21
N ILE A 312 -22.49 -102.08 -62.49
CA ILE A 312 -22.14 -101.08 -61.46
C ILE A 312 -23.39 -100.42 -60.86
N VAL A 313 -24.46 -100.25 -61.65
CA VAL A 313 -25.70 -99.57 -61.22
C VAL A 313 -26.75 -100.55 -60.66
N GLY A 314 -26.61 -101.85 -60.95
CA GLY A 314 -27.48 -102.91 -60.41
C GLY A 314 -28.93 -102.86 -60.90
N LYS A 315 -29.15 -102.34 -62.11
CA LYS A 315 -30.47 -102.21 -62.76
C LYS A 315 -30.34 -102.40 -64.26
N ASP A 316 -31.23 -103.17 -64.86
CA ASP A 316 -31.15 -103.55 -66.28
C ASP A 316 -31.84 -102.56 -67.24
N ASP A 317 -32.71 -101.68 -66.72
CA ASP A 317 -33.40 -100.67 -67.54
C ASP A 317 -32.57 -99.38 -67.69
N VAL A 318 -32.31 -99.01 -68.94
CA VAL A 318 -31.52 -97.83 -69.35
C VAL A 318 -32.15 -96.51 -68.88
N GLU A 319 -33.49 -96.41 -68.83
CA GLU A 319 -34.13 -95.19 -68.32
C GLU A 319 -33.94 -95.07 -66.80
N SER A 320 -34.05 -96.18 -66.06
CA SER A 320 -33.77 -96.26 -64.63
C SER A 320 -32.30 -95.95 -64.29
N ILE A 321 -31.34 -96.42 -65.10
CA ILE A 321 -29.92 -96.09 -64.98
C ILE A 321 -29.72 -94.58 -65.17
N THR A 322 -30.25 -94.03 -66.28
CA THR A 322 -30.10 -92.60 -66.60
C THR A 322 -30.72 -91.71 -65.51
N ARG A 323 -31.85 -92.13 -64.95
CA ARG A 323 -32.54 -91.44 -63.85
C ARG A 323 -31.77 -91.50 -62.53
N VAL A 324 -31.09 -92.60 -62.23
CA VAL A 324 -30.16 -92.71 -61.07
C VAL A 324 -28.92 -91.86 -61.30
N TYR A 325 -28.30 -91.95 -62.49
CA TYR A 325 -27.10 -91.17 -62.82
C TYR A 325 -27.37 -89.67 -62.73
N ARG A 326 -28.45 -89.19 -63.36
CA ARG A 326 -28.85 -87.78 -63.29
C ARG A 326 -29.13 -87.31 -61.86
N ARG A 327 -29.80 -88.13 -61.05
CA ARG A 327 -30.00 -87.80 -59.64
C ARG A 327 -28.66 -87.71 -58.88
N ASN A 328 -27.75 -88.65 -59.11
CA ASN A 328 -26.43 -88.60 -58.50
C ASN A 328 -25.60 -87.41 -59.04
N GLU A 329 -25.84 -86.94 -60.26
CA GLU A 329 -25.23 -85.75 -60.86
C GLU A 329 -25.80 -84.47 -60.22
N ASP A 330 -27.12 -84.37 -60.03
CA ASP A 330 -27.81 -83.28 -59.33
C ASP A 330 -27.40 -83.23 -57.83
N ASP A 331 -27.35 -84.38 -57.16
CA ASP A 331 -26.92 -84.53 -55.76
C ASP A 331 -25.40 -84.20 -55.62
N ASN A 332 -24.55 -84.59 -56.59
CA ASN A 332 -23.15 -84.16 -56.61
C ASN A 332 -22.98 -82.67 -56.92
N PHE A 333 -23.75 -82.10 -57.85
CA PHE A 333 -23.68 -80.69 -58.22
C PHE A 333 -24.05 -79.78 -57.04
N THR A 334 -25.11 -80.15 -56.30
CA THR A 334 -25.50 -79.42 -55.08
C THR A 334 -24.46 -79.57 -53.96
N LEU A 335 -23.83 -80.74 -53.81
CA LEU A 335 -22.68 -80.92 -52.91
C LEU A 335 -21.46 -80.08 -53.33
N PHE A 336 -21.11 -80.02 -54.61
CA PHE A 336 -20.02 -79.17 -55.11
C PHE A 336 -20.32 -77.68 -54.91
N GLN A 337 -21.57 -77.26 -55.13
CA GLN A 337 -21.97 -75.87 -54.88
C GLN A 337 -21.91 -75.54 -53.38
N TYR A 338 -22.32 -76.46 -52.49
CA TYR A 338 -22.21 -76.28 -51.04
C TYR A 338 -20.75 -76.27 -50.56
N VAL A 339 -19.87 -77.11 -51.10
CA VAL A 339 -18.42 -77.09 -50.80
C VAL A 339 -17.77 -75.80 -51.30
N THR A 340 -18.19 -75.29 -52.47
CA THR A 340 -17.71 -74.00 -52.99
C THR A 340 -18.17 -72.84 -52.09
N GLU A 341 -19.43 -72.84 -51.67
CA GLU A 341 -19.98 -71.85 -50.74
C GLU A 341 -19.31 -71.89 -49.36
N LEU A 342 -19.03 -73.09 -48.81
CA LEU A 342 -18.24 -73.24 -47.59
C LEU A 342 -16.80 -72.73 -47.75
N ASN A 343 -16.16 -72.98 -48.90
CA ASN A 343 -14.81 -72.45 -49.17
C ASN A 343 -14.81 -70.92 -49.23
N ASN A 344 -15.80 -70.30 -49.90
CA ASN A 344 -15.97 -68.84 -49.90
C ASN A 344 -16.13 -68.31 -48.47
N GLN A 345 -16.99 -68.93 -47.65
CA GLN A 345 -17.19 -68.54 -46.25
C GLN A 345 -15.94 -68.75 -45.38
N ILE A 346 -15.11 -69.76 -45.70
CA ILE A 346 -13.80 -69.96 -45.06
C ILE A 346 -12.82 -68.86 -45.48
N GLU A 347 -12.79 -68.46 -46.75
CA GLU A 347 -11.94 -67.36 -47.24
C GLU A 347 -12.36 -66.01 -46.62
N ASP A 348 -13.66 -65.68 -46.61
CA ASP A 348 -14.23 -64.53 -45.92
C ASP A 348 -13.82 -64.50 -44.43
N LEU A 349 -13.93 -65.63 -43.73
CA LEU A 349 -13.53 -65.74 -42.33
C LEU A 349 -12.02 -65.57 -42.12
N HIS A 350 -11.18 -66.03 -43.06
CA HIS A 350 -9.73 -65.79 -43.00
C HIS A 350 -9.38 -64.32 -43.25
N GLU A 351 -10.02 -63.63 -44.21
CA GLU A 351 -9.79 -62.18 -44.41
C GLU A 351 -10.23 -61.38 -43.18
N ASN A 352 -11.38 -61.72 -42.57
CA ASN A 352 -11.83 -61.11 -41.31
C ASN A 352 -10.85 -61.35 -40.16
N ILE A 353 -10.28 -62.56 -40.04
CA ILE A 353 -9.24 -62.88 -39.05
C ILE A 353 -7.95 -62.09 -39.33
N GLU A 354 -7.53 -61.94 -40.60
CA GLU A 354 -6.35 -61.16 -40.95
C GLU A 354 -6.56 -59.66 -40.68
N GLN A 355 -7.76 -59.12 -40.96
CA GLN A 355 -8.12 -57.74 -40.61
C GLN A 355 -8.11 -57.54 -39.09
N LEU A 356 -8.73 -58.42 -38.30
CA LEU A 356 -8.74 -58.33 -36.84
C LEU A 356 -7.33 -58.40 -36.24
N ASN A 357 -6.44 -59.21 -36.83
CA ASN A 357 -5.03 -59.25 -36.43
C ASN A 357 -4.28 -57.95 -36.78
N LYS A 358 -4.54 -57.36 -37.96
CA LYS A 358 -3.99 -56.03 -38.34
C LYS A 358 -4.50 -54.91 -37.43
N GLU A 359 -5.78 -54.95 -37.04
CA GLU A 359 -6.33 -54.00 -36.07
C GLU A 359 -5.72 -54.20 -34.69
N MET A 360 -5.56 -55.45 -34.23
CA MET A 360 -4.95 -55.78 -32.94
C MET A 360 -3.48 -55.33 -32.85
N THR A 361 -2.67 -55.51 -33.91
CA THR A 361 -1.29 -55.01 -33.92
C THR A 361 -1.23 -53.49 -33.90
N ILE A 362 -2.06 -52.80 -34.70
CA ILE A 362 -2.17 -51.33 -34.67
C ILE A 362 -2.60 -50.83 -33.28
N TYR A 363 -3.56 -51.47 -32.61
CA TYR A 363 -3.95 -51.12 -31.24
C TYR A 363 -2.82 -51.37 -30.23
N SER A 364 -2.05 -52.45 -30.39
CA SER A 364 -0.89 -52.76 -29.53
C SER A 364 0.22 -51.72 -29.69
N GLU A 365 0.55 -51.32 -30.92
CA GLU A 365 1.53 -50.25 -31.19
C GLU A 365 1.07 -48.90 -30.62
N GLN A 366 -0.21 -48.53 -30.83
CA GLN A 366 -0.77 -47.31 -30.25
C GLN A 366 -0.79 -47.34 -28.72
N GLN A 367 -1.00 -48.50 -28.10
CA GLN A 367 -0.98 -48.64 -26.65
C GLN A 367 0.46 -48.50 -26.11
N ALA A 368 1.43 -49.18 -26.72
CA ALA A 368 2.84 -49.07 -26.35
C ALA A 368 3.37 -47.63 -26.52
N GLU A 369 2.95 -46.90 -27.55
CA GLU A 369 3.36 -45.50 -27.74
C GLU A 369 2.68 -44.54 -26.75
N LYS A 370 1.40 -44.79 -26.40
CA LYS A 370 0.74 -44.08 -25.28
C LYS A 370 1.46 -44.33 -23.96
N GLU A 371 1.86 -45.58 -23.69
CA GLU A 371 2.57 -45.95 -22.47
C GLU A 371 3.96 -45.31 -22.39
N LYS A 372 4.73 -45.26 -23.48
CA LYS A 372 5.98 -44.47 -23.54
C LYS A 372 5.71 -42.99 -23.26
N CYS A 373 4.67 -42.43 -23.86
CA CYS A 373 4.31 -41.02 -23.68
C CYS A 373 3.91 -40.71 -22.23
N THR A 374 3.08 -41.54 -21.60
CA THR A 374 2.72 -41.35 -20.18
C THR A 374 3.91 -41.56 -19.25
N HIS A 375 4.79 -42.53 -19.51
CA HIS A 375 6.03 -42.69 -18.73
C HIS A 375 6.98 -41.49 -18.89
N ALA A 376 7.13 -40.95 -20.10
CA ALA A 376 7.94 -39.75 -20.33
C ALA A 376 7.38 -38.52 -19.60
N VAL A 377 6.06 -38.31 -19.64
CA VAL A 377 5.39 -37.24 -18.88
C VAL A 377 5.53 -37.46 -17.37
N MET A 378 5.31 -38.67 -16.88
CA MET A 378 5.42 -39.01 -15.46
C MET A 378 6.84 -38.82 -14.93
N HIS A 379 7.87 -39.24 -15.68
CA HIS A 379 9.27 -39.01 -15.35
C HIS A 379 9.65 -37.51 -15.32
N VAL A 380 9.08 -36.68 -16.20
CA VAL A 380 9.25 -35.22 -16.13
C VAL A 380 8.59 -34.64 -14.87
N LEU A 381 7.38 -35.08 -14.50
CA LEU A 381 6.73 -34.67 -13.26
C LEU A 381 7.48 -35.16 -12.01
N GLU A 382 8.04 -36.37 -12.02
CA GLU A 382 8.89 -36.88 -10.94
C GLU A 382 10.17 -36.06 -10.78
N LEU A 383 10.83 -35.67 -11.87
CA LEU A 383 11.99 -34.78 -11.83
C LEU A 383 11.63 -33.39 -11.27
N GLN A 384 10.49 -32.82 -11.70
CA GLN A 384 9.99 -31.54 -11.17
C GLN A 384 9.66 -31.64 -9.68
N MET A 385 8.88 -32.63 -9.27
CA MET A 385 8.51 -32.85 -7.87
C MET A 385 9.73 -33.08 -6.96
N ASN A 386 10.76 -33.78 -7.44
CA ASN A 386 12.00 -33.97 -6.69
C ASN A 386 12.83 -32.67 -6.60
N ALA A 387 12.84 -31.83 -7.63
CA ALA A 387 13.50 -30.52 -7.59
C ALA A 387 12.76 -29.54 -6.65
N ASP A 388 11.44 -29.44 -6.79
CA ASP A 388 10.59 -28.61 -5.91
C ASP A 388 10.70 -29.06 -4.45
N LYS A 389 10.78 -30.38 -4.21
CA LYS A 389 11.05 -30.91 -2.87
C LYS A 389 12.44 -30.51 -2.35
N GLN A 390 13.51 -30.62 -3.14
CA GLN A 390 14.85 -30.18 -2.70
C GLN A 390 14.91 -28.70 -2.37
N ILE A 391 14.14 -27.86 -3.09
CA ILE A 391 13.97 -26.44 -2.77
C ILE A 391 13.22 -26.28 -1.44
N GLY A 392 12.11 -27.00 -1.25
CA GLY A 392 11.34 -26.99 0.00
C GLY A 392 12.14 -27.44 1.23
N ASP A 393 12.85 -28.57 1.12
CA ASP A 393 13.73 -29.10 2.18
C ASP A 393 14.85 -28.08 2.54
N ALA A 394 15.36 -27.33 1.55
CA ALA A 394 16.38 -26.29 1.75
C ALA A 394 15.81 -25.00 2.36
N ASP A 395 14.61 -24.58 1.98
CA ASP A 395 13.93 -23.43 2.58
C ASP A 395 13.45 -23.74 4.01
N GLU A 396 12.97 -24.96 4.30
CA GLU A 396 12.67 -25.39 5.67
C GLU A 396 13.94 -25.35 6.55
N LEU A 397 15.08 -25.81 6.01
CA LEU A 397 16.37 -25.70 6.70
C LEU A 397 16.79 -24.23 6.93
N ARG A 398 16.59 -23.33 5.96
CA ARG A 398 16.79 -21.87 6.15
C ARG A 398 15.88 -21.31 7.23
N VAL A 399 14.60 -21.67 7.23
CA VAL A 399 13.60 -21.22 8.21
C VAL A 399 13.99 -21.69 9.61
N ALA A 400 14.43 -22.95 9.77
CA ALA A 400 14.93 -23.47 11.05
C ALA A 400 16.20 -22.75 11.53
N GLN A 401 17.13 -22.41 10.62
CA GLN A 401 18.32 -21.60 10.96
C GLN A 401 17.94 -20.19 11.40
N ILE A 402 16.99 -19.53 10.71
CA ILE A 402 16.51 -18.19 11.05
C ILE A 402 15.85 -18.18 12.43
N HIS A 403 14.96 -19.14 12.73
CA HIS A 403 14.34 -19.26 14.06
C HIS A 403 15.41 -19.48 15.15
N LYS A 404 16.40 -20.34 14.92
CA LYS A 404 17.50 -20.57 15.87
C LYS A 404 18.31 -19.30 16.16
N VAL A 405 18.58 -18.47 15.15
CA VAL A 405 19.25 -17.17 15.34
C VAL A 405 18.32 -16.19 16.09
N LEU A 406 17.04 -16.17 15.73
CA LEU A 406 16.04 -15.31 16.36
C LEU A 406 15.86 -15.64 17.86
N ASP A 407 15.88 -16.93 18.24
CA ASP A 407 15.81 -17.38 19.62
C ASP A 407 17.10 -17.08 20.42
N GLN A 408 18.27 -17.13 19.77
CA GLN A 408 19.50 -16.60 20.36
C GLN A 408 19.41 -15.10 20.62
N VAL A 409 18.84 -14.32 19.70
CA VAL A 409 18.59 -12.88 19.89
C VAL A 409 17.59 -12.62 21.02
N LYS A 410 16.44 -13.31 21.07
CA LYS A 410 15.47 -13.23 22.19
C LYS A 410 16.15 -13.47 23.54
N SER A 411 16.99 -14.50 23.64
CA SER A 411 17.74 -14.84 24.86
C SER A 411 18.79 -13.78 25.23
N GLN A 412 19.56 -13.27 24.27
CA GLN A 412 20.54 -12.21 24.50
C GLN A 412 19.87 -10.90 24.94
N VAL A 413 18.74 -10.53 24.31
CA VAL A 413 17.93 -9.36 24.68
C VAL A 413 17.36 -9.51 26.10
N LYS A 414 16.80 -10.68 26.46
CA LYS A 414 16.34 -10.96 27.84
C LYS A 414 17.50 -10.81 28.85
N GLN A 415 18.68 -11.34 28.54
CA GLN A 415 19.86 -11.21 29.41
C GLN A 415 20.38 -9.77 29.54
N LEU A 416 20.36 -8.98 28.46
CA LEU A 416 20.78 -7.57 28.48
C LEU A 416 19.78 -6.71 29.27
N ALA A 417 18.48 -6.89 29.07
CA ALA A 417 17.45 -6.15 29.79
C ALA A 417 17.54 -6.36 31.32
N ILE A 418 17.80 -7.60 31.74
CA ILE A 418 18.07 -7.95 33.15
C ILE A 418 19.36 -7.29 33.65
N LYS A 419 20.48 -7.39 32.90
CA LYS A 419 21.78 -6.83 33.30
C LYS A 419 21.80 -5.30 33.41
N LEU A 420 21.02 -4.61 32.59
CA LEU A 420 20.94 -3.14 32.56
C LEU A 420 19.86 -2.56 33.49
N GLY A 421 19.07 -3.43 34.15
CA GLY A 421 18.03 -3.03 35.08
C GLY A 421 16.93 -2.21 34.40
N CYS A 422 16.41 -2.69 33.26
CA CYS A 422 15.27 -2.07 32.60
C CYS A 422 13.98 -2.29 33.40
N ASP A 423 13.00 -1.39 33.29
CA ASP A 423 11.66 -1.51 33.91
C ASP A 423 10.80 -2.59 33.21
N VAL A 424 11.21 -3.86 33.32
CA VAL A 424 10.51 -5.02 32.73
C VAL A 424 9.04 -5.04 33.12
N ASN A 425 8.71 -4.66 34.36
CA ASN A 425 7.35 -4.61 34.88
C ASN A 425 6.39 -3.77 34.01
N LYS A 426 6.84 -2.65 33.43
CA LYS A 426 6.00 -1.82 32.54
C LYS A 426 5.67 -2.55 31.23
N ILE A 427 6.62 -3.33 30.70
CA ILE A 427 6.42 -4.14 29.49
C ILE A 427 5.47 -5.30 29.81
N VAL A 428 5.61 -5.94 30.98
CA VAL A 428 4.72 -7.01 31.46
C VAL A 428 3.29 -6.51 31.65
N GLU A 429 3.11 -5.34 32.26
CA GLU A 429 1.80 -4.73 32.53
C GLU A 429 1.08 -4.31 31.24
N MET A 430 1.80 -3.83 30.23
CA MET A 430 1.23 -3.54 28.90
C MET A 430 0.91 -4.78 28.07
N MET A 431 1.65 -5.88 28.25
CA MET A 431 1.49 -7.10 27.43
C MET A 431 0.50 -8.13 28.00
N GLY A 432 0.27 -8.14 29.31
CA GLY A 432 -0.75 -8.99 29.96
C GLY A 432 -0.42 -10.49 29.96
N GLY A 433 0.33 -10.95 30.96
CA GLY A 433 0.68 -12.37 31.13
C GLY A 433 1.86 -12.82 30.27
N ASP A 434 1.79 -12.62 28.95
CA ASP A 434 2.86 -12.97 27.97
C ASP A 434 4.13 -12.09 28.10
N GLY A 435 4.27 -11.35 29.19
CA GLY A 435 5.34 -10.36 29.38
C GLY A 435 6.67 -10.94 29.86
N GLU A 436 6.66 -12.06 30.61
CA GLU A 436 7.86 -12.60 31.27
C GLU A 436 8.86 -13.24 30.27
N GLU A 437 8.43 -13.50 29.04
CA GLU A 437 9.24 -14.07 27.96
C GLU A 437 9.33 -13.11 26.77
N VAL A 438 10.50 -13.05 26.12
CA VAL A 438 10.73 -12.18 24.96
C VAL A 438 10.21 -12.88 23.70
N THR A 439 8.89 -12.80 23.49
CA THR A 439 8.24 -13.25 22.25
C THR A 439 8.51 -12.28 21.10
N GLU A 440 8.26 -12.68 19.86
CA GLU A 440 8.58 -11.88 18.66
C GLU A 440 7.78 -10.58 18.57
N ARG A 441 6.56 -10.57 19.12
CA ARG A 441 5.73 -9.36 19.26
C ARG A 441 6.30 -8.38 20.28
N ASN A 442 6.98 -8.90 21.30
CA ASN A 442 7.49 -8.15 22.44
C ASN A 442 8.95 -7.71 22.22
N LEU A 443 9.69 -8.40 21.35
CA LEU A 443 11.12 -8.18 21.09
C LEU A 443 11.44 -6.73 20.75
N MET A 444 10.63 -6.06 19.92
CA MET A 444 10.80 -4.64 19.60
C MET A 444 10.59 -3.72 20.80
N LEU A 445 9.61 -4.01 21.67
CA LEU A 445 9.37 -3.23 22.89
C LEU A 445 10.52 -3.39 23.90
N TYR A 446 11.05 -4.61 24.03
CA TYR A 446 12.25 -4.89 24.82
C TYR A 446 13.49 -4.19 24.27
N LEU A 447 13.66 -4.09 22.94
CA LEU A 447 14.75 -3.35 22.31
C LEU A 447 14.62 -1.84 22.54
N SER A 448 13.46 -1.22 22.33
CA SER A 448 13.29 0.22 22.59
C SER A 448 13.44 0.60 24.08
N ALA A 449 13.05 -0.28 25.01
CA ALA A 449 13.32 -0.08 26.44
C ALA A 449 14.82 -0.22 26.78
N LEU A 450 15.54 -1.10 26.07
CA LEU A 450 17.00 -1.23 26.17
C LEU A 450 17.72 0.00 25.60
N GLU A 451 17.30 0.50 24.44
CA GLU A 451 17.81 1.71 23.81
C GLU A 451 17.68 2.91 24.76
N GLN A 452 16.46 3.19 25.27
CA GLN A 452 16.27 4.25 26.26
C GLN A 452 17.19 4.07 27.48
N ARG A 453 17.33 2.84 27.99
CA ARG A 453 18.14 2.58 29.19
C ARG A 453 19.64 2.74 28.94
N VAL A 454 20.12 2.43 27.74
CA VAL A 454 21.49 2.68 27.31
C VAL A 454 21.73 4.17 27.13
N ASP A 455 20.80 4.92 26.54
CA ASP A 455 20.89 6.37 26.41
C ASP A 455 20.91 7.09 27.77
N GLU A 456 20.10 6.64 28.74
CA GLU A 456 20.17 7.12 30.13
C GLU A 456 21.57 6.91 30.74
N LEU A 457 22.15 5.72 30.57
CA LEU A 457 23.49 5.39 31.09
C LEU A 457 24.61 6.15 30.36
N LEU A 458 24.45 6.39 29.06
CA LEU A 458 25.35 7.25 28.27
C LEU A 458 25.24 8.71 28.70
N ALA A 459 24.04 9.23 28.96
CA ALA A 459 23.82 10.58 29.49
C ALA A 459 24.44 10.74 30.88
N ILE A 460 24.28 9.76 31.78
CA ILE A 460 24.94 9.72 33.09
C ILE A 460 26.46 9.70 32.93
N LYS A 461 27.00 8.87 32.02
CA LYS A 461 28.45 8.82 31.75
C LYS A 461 28.98 10.14 31.20
N CYS A 462 28.27 10.80 30.28
CA CYS A 462 28.64 12.10 29.73
C CYS A 462 28.56 13.20 30.80
N TYR A 463 27.54 13.17 31.67
CA TYR A 463 27.44 14.06 32.82
C TYR A 463 28.63 13.87 33.79
N SER A 464 28.96 12.62 34.14
CA SER A 464 30.14 12.29 34.96
C SER A 464 31.46 12.77 34.32
N LEU A 465 31.63 12.60 33.00
CA LEU A 465 32.80 13.13 32.27
C LEU A 465 32.85 14.66 32.29
N SER A 466 31.71 15.35 32.13
CA SER A 466 31.64 16.82 32.24
C SER A 466 31.94 17.33 33.66
N LYS A 467 31.60 16.53 34.69
CA LYS A 467 31.82 16.86 36.11
C LYS A 467 33.23 16.50 36.58
N GLY A 468 33.92 15.61 35.87
CA GLY A 468 35.31 15.23 36.09
C GLY A 468 36.34 16.31 35.74
N TYR A 469 35.91 17.44 35.18
CA TYR A 469 36.77 18.61 34.90
C TYR A 469 36.85 19.62 36.07
N GLY A 470 36.43 19.21 37.27
CA GLY A 470 36.16 20.11 38.41
C GLY A 470 36.87 19.81 39.73
N ASP A 471 37.75 18.80 39.81
CA ASP A 471 38.64 18.59 40.97
C ASP A 471 39.84 17.69 40.59
N GLY A 472 40.97 17.85 41.30
CA GLY A 472 42.08 16.89 41.39
C GLY A 472 42.85 16.54 40.11
N ASP A 473 43.99 17.20 39.88
CA ASP A 473 45.00 16.76 38.90
C ASP A 473 45.55 15.35 39.24
N LYS A 474 45.29 14.40 38.33
CA LYS A 474 46.14 13.23 38.12
C LYS A 474 46.27 12.91 36.64
N HIS A 475 47.36 13.38 36.05
CA HIS A 475 47.87 12.92 34.77
C HIS A 475 48.21 11.41 34.82
N ASP A 476 47.46 10.57 34.11
CA ASP A 476 47.87 9.21 33.76
C ASP A 476 47.23 8.79 32.41
N ASP A 477 48.01 8.14 31.56
CA ASP A 477 47.94 8.17 30.09
C ASP A 477 46.56 8.09 29.39
N LEU A 478 46.26 9.15 28.64
CA LEU A 478 45.29 9.15 27.54
C LEU A 478 45.83 8.40 26.29
N LYS A 479 46.06 7.09 26.41
CA LYS A 479 46.41 6.20 25.28
C LYS A 479 45.61 4.90 25.26
N ASN A 480 44.30 5.03 25.07
CA ASN A 480 43.56 4.21 24.11
C ASN A 480 42.30 4.95 23.72
N GLY A 481 42.38 5.69 22.61
CA GLY A 481 41.19 6.30 22.01
C GLY A 481 40.23 5.19 21.58
N MET A 482 39.02 5.19 22.13
CA MET A 482 37.93 4.37 21.60
C MET A 482 37.53 4.95 20.24
N THR A 483 38.28 4.59 19.20
CA THR A 483 37.68 4.43 17.88
C THR A 483 36.53 3.45 18.06
N LEU A 484 35.30 3.97 18.06
CA LEU A 484 34.15 3.18 17.66
C LEU A 484 34.44 2.72 16.24
N GLY A 485 35.07 1.55 16.12
CA GLY A 485 35.14 0.86 14.86
C GLY A 485 33.72 0.73 14.37
N LEU A 486 33.48 1.17 13.14
CA LEU A 486 32.26 0.75 12.45
C LEU A 486 32.22 -0.76 12.61
N ILE A 487 31.10 -1.28 13.12
CA ILE A 487 30.79 -2.70 12.94
C ILE A 487 30.89 -2.90 11.43
N GLU A 488 31.84 -3.71 10.99
CA GLU A 488 31.92 -4.12 9.60
C GLU A 488 30.63 -4.88 9.30
N ILE A 489 29.64 -4.15 8.80
CA ILE A 489 28.44 -4.72 8.20
C ILE A 489 28.99 -5.73 7.18
N PRO A 490 28.74 -7.04 7.35
CA PRO A 490 29.23 -8.00 6.39
C PRO A 490 28.70 -7.57 5.03
N SER A 491 29.59 -7.23 4.11
CA SER A 491 29.22 -6.79 2.78
C SER A 491 28.67 -8.02 2.06
N VAL A 492 27.39 -8.30 2.27
CA VAL A 492 26.61 -9.26 1.50
C VAL A 492 26.76 -8.82 0.06
N GLN A 493 27.61 -9.52 -0.67
CA GLN A 493 27.82 -9.24 -2.08
C GLN A 493 26.48 -9.41 -2.76
N ASN A 494 25.99 -8.33 -3.38
CA ASN A 494 24.78 -8.36 -4.18
C ASN A 494 25.08 -9.11 -5.49
N ASP A 495 25.30 -10.42 -5.38
CA ASP A 495 25.20 -11.38 -6.49
C ASP A 495 23.71 -11.57 -6.83
N PHE A 496 23.06 -10.45 -7.13
CA PHE A 496 21.69 -10.32 -7.58
C PHE A 496 21.58 -10.75 -9.06
N ASN A 497 22.21 -11.87 -9.41
CA ASN A 497 22.03 -12.58 -10.68
C ASN A 497 20.69 -13.33 -10.68
N ALA A 498 19.61 -12.57 -10.47
CA ALA A 498 18.23 -13.00 -10.63
C ALA A 498 17.90 -13.17 -12.12
N SER A 499 18.59 -14.10 -12.79
CA SER A 499 18.36 -14.48 -14.18
C SER A 499 17.09 -15.33 -14.26
N LEU A 500 15.93 -14.66 -14.14
CA LEU A 500 14.61 -15.27 -14.34
C LEU A 500 14.58 -16.07 -15.65
N PRO A 501 14.20 -17.36 -15.63
CA PRO A 501 13.95 -18.11 -16.84
C PRO A 501 12.82 -17.44 -17.63
N SER A 502 13.14 -16.94 -18.83
CA SER A 502 12.13 -16.38 -19.73
C SER A 502 11.20 -17.50 -20.20
N LEU A 503 9.91 -17.44 -19.83
CA LEU A 503 8.92 -18.35 -20.37
C LEU A 503 8.86 -18.24 -21.91
N LYS A 504 8.78 -19.40 -22.55
CA LYS A 504 8.39 -19.61 -23.95
C LYS A 504 7.44 -20.79 -24.02
#